data_AF-A0A502ENX2-F1
#
_entry.id   AF-A0A502ENX2-F1
#
_cell.length_a   1.000
_cell.length_b   1.000
_cell.length_c   1.000
_cell.angle_alpha   90.00
_cell.angle_beta   90.00
_cell.angle_gamma   90.00
#
_symmetry.space_group_name_H-M   'P 1'
#
loop_
_entity.id
_entity.type
_entity.pdbx_description
1 polymer ?
#
loop_
_entity_poly.entity_id
_entity_poly.type
_entity_poly.pdbx_seq_one_letter_code
_entity_poly.pdbx_strand_id
1 'polypeptide(L)'
;MSSLKSFEDLECWKAARELRIFVSQNIIPKFSIEEKYALTSQLRRSSRSVSDNIAEGYGRYHYQENIQFCRIARGSLTEALNQVITAMDENYIEEDLLQQFRERFERTKAILNGYINYLAKTKMM
;
A
#
# COMPACT_ATOMS: atom_id res chain seq x y z
N MET A 1 -6.60 16.08 21.27
CA MET A 1 -6.52 15.28 20.03
C MET A 1 -5.49 15.96 19.14
N SER A 2 -4.42 15.25 18.75
CA SER A 2 -3.40 15.84 17.87
C SER A 2 -4.07 16.29 16.58
N SER A 3 -3.93 17.55 16.19
CA SER A 3 -4.31 17.98 14.85
C SER A 3 -3.41 17.24 13.85
N LEU A 4 -4.01 16.70 12.78
CA LEU A 4 -3.25 16.21 11.63
C LEU A 4 -2.51 17.41 11.05
N LYS A 5 -1.18 17.40 11.08
CA LYS A 5 -0.33 18.48 10.55
C LYS A 5 0.26 18.10 9.21
N SER A 6 0.50 16.81 8.99
CA SER A 6 1.07 16.25 7.76
C SER A 6 0.36 14.94 7.37
N PHE A 7 0.51 14.54 6.11
CA PHE A 7 0.09 13.20 5.66
C PHE A 7 0.80 12.08 6.44
N GLU A 8 1.98 12.37 7.00
CA GLU A 8 2.76 11.44 7.83
C GLU A 8 2.04 11.06 9.13
N ASP A 9 1.09 11.88 9.57
CA ASP A 9 0.27 11.59 10.76
C ASP A 9 -0.85 10.58 10.45
N LEU A 10 -1.16 10.34 9.17
CA LEU A 10 -2.24 9.43 8.76
C LEU A 10 -1.86 7.97 9.03
N GLU A 11 -2.69 7.27 9.80
CA GLU A 11 -2.50 5.85 10.08
C GLU A 11 -2.50 4.98 8.81
N CYS A 12 -3.29 5.34 7.79
CA CYS A 12 -3.30 4.63 6.51
C CYS A 12 -1.95 4.78 5.76
N TRP A 13 -1.32 5.96 5.85
CA TRP A 13 -0.02 6.19 5.26
C TRP A 13 1.09 5.43 6.00
N LYS A 14 1.06 5.43 7.34
CA LYS A 14 2.01 4.67 8.17
C LYS A 14 1.93 3.17 7.86
N ALA A 15 0.73 2.60 7.79
CA ALA A 15 0.53 1.20 7.42
C ALA A 15 1.05 0.90 6.00
N ALA A 16 0.76 1.76 5.02
CA ALA A 16 1.29 1.62 3.66
C ALA A 16 2.83 1.72 3.62
N ARG A 17 3.42 2.59 4.43
CA ARG A 17 4.88 2.73 4.56
C ARG A 17 5.51 1.48 5.16
N GLU A 18 4.91 0.88 6.19
CA GLU A 18 5.38 -0.39 6.76
C GLU A 18 5.30 -1.52 5.74
N LEU A 19 4.20 -1.58 4.96
CA LEU A 19 4.03 -2.57 3.89
C LEU A 19 5.11 -2.45 2.81
N ARG A 20 5.40 -1.24 2.29
CA ARG A 20 6.45 -1.07 1.27
C ARG A 20 7.86 -1.35 1.81
N ILE A 21 8.11 -1.11 3.09
CA ILE A 21 9.39 -1.47 3.75
C ILE A 21 9.51 -3.00 3.81
N PHE A 22 8.46 -3.69 4.24
CA PHE A 22 8.44 -5.15 4.28
C PHE A 22 8.74 -5.76 2.92
N VAL A 23 8.09 -5.27 1.86
CA VAL A 23 8.35 -5.66 0.47
C VAL A 23 9.82 -5.48 0.10
N SER A 24 10.38 -4.29 0.37
CA SER A 24 11.75 -3.95 -0.01
C SER A 24 12.81 -4.75 0.74
N GLN A 25 12.55 -5.14 1.99
CA GLN A 25 13.53 -5.77 2.87
C GLN A 25 13.41 -7.30 2.94
N ASN A 26 12.22 -7.86 2.70
CA ASN A 26 11.96 -9.28 2.96
C ASN A 26 11.54 -10.05 1.71
N ILE A 27 10.83 -9.43 0.76
CA ILE A 27 10.31 -10.11 -0.44
C ILE A 27 11.26 -9.94 -1.61
N ILE A 28 11.53 -8.70 -2.04
CA ILE A 28 12.37 -8.41 -3.21
C ILE A 28 13.76 -9.07 -3.13
N PRO A 29 14.44 -9.13 -1.96
CA PRO A 29 15.74 -9.81 -1.87
C PRO A 29 15.73 -11.31 -2.15
N LYS A 30 14.56 -11.96 -2.21
CA LYS A 30 14.43 -13.40 -2.48
C LYS A 30 14.40 -13.75 -3.96
N PHE A 31 14.16 -12.76 -4.83
CA PHE A 31 14.03 -13.02 -6.26
C PHE A 31 15.41 -13.32 -6.87
N SER A 32 15.46 -14.22 -7.86
CA SER A 32 16.70 -14.55 -8.58
C SER A 32 17.21 -13.34 -9.39
N ILE A 33 18.45 -13.44 -9.89
CA ILE A 33 19.08 -12.37 -10.69
C ILE A 33 18.33 -12.14 -12.01
N GLU A 34 17.77 -13.19 -12.64
CA GLU A 34 17.07 -13.05 -13.92
C GLU A 34 15.72 -12.31 -13.79
N GLU A 35 14.95 -12.57 -12.73
CA GLU A 35 13.63 -11.94 -12.47
C GLU A 35 13.70 -10.66 -11.63
N LYS A 36 14.93 -10.25 -11.31
CA LYS A 36 15.26 -9.01 -10.60
C LYS A 36 14.80 -7.75 -11.32
N TYR A 37 14.42 -7.84 -12.59
CA TYR A 37 14.06 -6.69 -13.41
C TYR A 37 12.55 -6.55 -13.65
N ALA A 38 11.84 -7.63 -13.98
CA ALA A 38 10.40 -7.57 -14.28
C ALA A 38 9.56 -7.52 -13.00
N LEU A 39 9.47 -8.63 -12.25
CA LEU A 39 8.61 -8.73 -11.07
C LEU A 39 9.03 -7.77 -9.95
N THR A 40 10.34 -7.63 -9.72
CA THR A 40 10.89 -6.67 -8.74
C THR A 40 10.43 -5.25 -9.02
N SER A 41 10.47 -4.80 -10.29
CA SER A 41 10.10 -3.43 -10.63
C SER A 41 8.59 -3.19 -10.48
N GLN A 42 7.77 -4.17 -10.87
CA GLN A 42 6.32 -4.11 -10.71
C GLN A 42 5.90 -4.09 -9.23
N LEU A 43 6.43 -5.00 -8.42
CA LEU A 43 6.14 -5.06 -6.98
C LEU A 43 6.65 -3.82 -6.22
N ARG A 44 7.85 -3.31 -6.57
CA ARG A 44 8.37 -2.08 -5.97
C ARG A 44 7.51 -0.87 -6.31
N ARG A 45 7.04 -0.75 -7.55
CA ARG A 45 6.17 0.37 -7.98
C ARG A 45 4.81 0.29 -7.32
N SER A 46 4.12 -0.85 -7.38
CA SER A 46 2.79 -1.02 -6.78
C SER A 46 2.80 -0.79 -5.27
N SER A 47 3.78 -1.34 -4.53
CA SER A 47 3.88 -1.12 -3.08
C SER A 47 4.16 0.33 -2.67
N ARG A 48 5.03 1.07 -3.40
CA ARG A 48 5.29 2.50 -3.14
C ARG A 48 4.07 3.37 -3.50
N SER A 49 3.42 3.05 -4.61
CA SER A 49 2.23 3.74 -5.11
C SER A 49 1.12 3.82 -4.05
N VAL A 50 0.98 2.84 -3.16
CA VAL A 50 0.01 2.90 -2.06
C VAL A 50 0.23 4.12 -1.18
N SER A 51 1.45 4.29 -0.64
CA SER A 51 1.78 5.45 0.21
C SER A 51 1.85 6.75 -0.56
N ASP A 52 2.30 6.71 -1.82
CA ASP A 52 2.49 7.90 -2.65
C ASP A 52 1.12 8.52 -3.00
N ASN A 53 0.14 7.69 -3.38
CA ASN A 53 -1.21 8.16 -3.64
C ASN A 53 -1.92 8.68 -2.37
N ILE A 54 -1.67 8.08 -1.19
CA ILE A 54 -2.25 8.61 0.07
C ILE A 54 -1.69 10.01 0.36
N ALA A 55 -0.37 10.20 0.21
CA ALA A 55 0.28 11.49 0.43
C ALA A 55 -0.19 12.53 -0.60
N GLU A 56 -0.27 12.14 -1.88
CA GLU A 56 -0.76 13.03 -2.95
C GLU A 56 -2.21 13.43 -2.73
N GLY A 57 -3.09 12.48 -2.39
CA GLY A 57 -4.48 12.74 -2.08
C GLY A 57 -4.68 13.71 -0.92
N TYR A 58 -3.89 13.56 0.17
CA TYR A 58 -3.89 14.50 1.28
C TYR A 58 -3.52 15.93 0.83
N GLY A 59 -2.55 16.06 -0.06
CA GLY A 59 -2.08 17.35 -0.59
C GLY A 59 -3.04 18.06 -1.56
N ARG A 60 -4.14 17.42 -2.00
CA ARG A 60 -5.12 18.03 -2.92
C ARG A 60 -6.10 19.00 -2.24
N TYR A 61 -6.14 19.06 -0.90
CA TYR A 61 -7.00 19.93 -0.08
C TYR A 61 -8.53 19.79 -0.29
N HIS A 62 -9.00 19.08 -1.31
CA HIS A 62 -10.39 18.77 -1.57
C HIS A 62 -10.72 17.29 -1.32
N TYR A 63 -11.80 17.01 -0.58
CA TYR A 63 -12.13 15.67 -0.11
C TYR A 63 -12.40 14.68 -1.25
N GLN A 64 -13.02 15.11 -2.36
CA GLN A 64 -13.34 14.22 -3.48
C GLN A 64 -12.09 13.73 -4.20
N GLU A 65 -11.12 14.62 -4.41
CA GLU A 65 -9.83 14.27 -5.02
C GLU A 65 -9.06 13.36 -4.06
N ASN A 66 -9.01 13.69 -2.77
CA ASN A 66 -8.37 12.85 -1.75
C ASN A 66 -8.96 11.42 -1.75
N ILE A 67 -10.28 11.27 -1.81
CA ILE A 67 -10.94 9.96 -1.94
C ILE A 67 -10.53 9.24 -3.22
N GLN A 68 -10.45 9.94 -4.35
CA GLN A 68 -10.04 9.34 -5.63
C GLN A 68 -8.63 8.78 -5.54
N PHE A 69 -7.67 9.54 -5.00
CA PHE A 69 -6.32 9.09 -4.77
C PHE A 69 -6.25 7.92 -3.78
N CYS A 70 -7.04 7.94 -2.70
CA CYS A 70 -7.12 6.81 -1.78
C CYS A 70 -7.69 5.53 -2.44
N ARG A 71 -8.60 5.66 -3.43
CA ARG A 71 -9.08 4.52 -4.21
C ARG A 71 -8.00 3.98 -5.14
N ILE A 72 -7.19 4.83 -5.74
CA ILE A 72 -6.01 4.43 -6.53
C ILE A 72 -5.01 3.69 -5.63
N ALA A 73 -4.73 4.22 -4.43
CA ALA A 73 -3.88 3.55 -3.44
C ALA A 73 -4.38 2.14 -3.10
N ARG A 74 -5.70 1.97 -2.95
CA ARG A 74 -6.33 0.66 -2.71
C ARG A 74 -6.17 -0.30 -3.91
N GLY A 75 -6.24 0.23 -5.12
CA GLY A 75 -5.93 -0.52 -6.35
C GLY A 75 -4.48 -1.02 -6.34
N SER A 76 -3.52 -0.11 -6.13
CA SER A 76 -2.10 -0.47 -6.03
C SER A 76 -1.79 -1.43 -4.89
N LEU A 77 -2.52 -1.37 -3.78
CA LEU A 77 -2.40 -2.32 -2.67
C LEU A 77 -2.80 -3.74 -3.10
N THR A 78 -3.88 -3.85 -3.87
CA THR A 78 -4.36 -5.13 -4.43
C THR A 78 -3.38 -5.67 -5.48
N GLU A 79 -2.87 -4.79 -6.34
CA GLU A 79 -1.83 -5.14 -7.30
C GLU A 79 -0.57 -5.67 -6.60
N ALA A 80 -0.11 -5.01 -5.51
CA ALA A 80 1.03 -5.48 -4.75
C ALA A 80 0.80 -6.89 -4.17
N LEU A 81 -0.39 -7.19 -3.64
CA LEU A 81 -0.74 -8.54 -3.20
C LEU A 81 -0.68 -9.55 -4.34
N ASN A 82 -1.23 -9.21 -5.51
CA ASN A 82 -1.18 -10.08 -6.68
C ASN A 82 0.27 -10.42 -7.05
N GLN A 83 1.17 -9.43 -7.08
CA GLN A 83 2.58 -9.65 -7.39
C GLN A 83 3.30 -10.51 -6.35
N VAL A 84 2.93 -10.42 -5.07
CA VAL A 84 3.47 -11.30 -4.02
C VAL A 84 2.93 -12.72 -4.13
N ILE A 85 1.67 -12.90 -4.55
CA ILE A 85 1.10 -14.21 -4.87
C ILE A 85 1.86 -14.83 -6.05
N THR A 86 2.06 -14.08 -7.14
CA THR A 86 2.87 -14.51 -8.29
C THR A 86 4.27 -14.94 -7.85
N ALA A 87 4.92 -14.18 -6.96
CA ALA A 87 6.22 -14.55 -6.42
C ALA A 87 6.20 -15.88 -5.65
N MET A 88 5.10 -16.24 -4.98
CA MET A 88 4.95 -17.53 -4.31
C MET A 88 4.69 -18.65 -5.34
N ASP A 89 3.77 -18.43 -6.27
CA ASP A 89 3.41 -19.40 -7.32
C ASP A 89 4.63 -19.77 -8.19
N GLU A 90 5.53 -18.82 -8.41
CA GLU A 90 6.79 -18.99 -9.17
C GLU A 90 7.96 -19.46 -8.28
N ASN A 91 7.70 -19.80 -7.01
CA ASN A 91 8.65 -20.34 -6.03
C ASN A 91 9.81 -19.38 -5.68
N TYR A 92 9.61 -18.07 -5.75
CA TYR A 92 10.61 -17.08 -5.29
C TYR A 92 10.53 -16.79 -3.80
N ILE A 93 9.38 -17.04 -3.17
CA ILE A 93 9.19 -16.91 -1.73
C ILE A 93 8.45 -18.10 -1.16
N GLU A 94 8.65 -18.33 0.13
CA GLU A 94 7.90 -19.32 0.90
C GLU A 94 6.52 -18.80 1.31
N GLU A 95 5.58 -19.72 1.55
CA GLU A 95 4.21 -19.42 2.00
C GLU A 95 4.17 -18.52 3.26
N ASP A 96 5.12 -18.70 4.17
CA ASP A 96 5.23 -17.87 5.38
C ASP A 96 5.39 -16.37 5.05
N LEU A 97 6.19 -16.03 4.03
CA LEU A 97 6.36 -14.64 3.59
C LEU A 97 5.10 -14.08 2.94
N LEU A 98 4.38 -14.91 2.18
CA LEU A 98 3.07 -14.54 1.63
C LEU A 98 2.07 -14.26 2.76
N GLN A 99 2.00 -15.10 3.77
CA GLN A 99 1.10 -14.93 4.91
C GLN A 99 1.44 -13.66 5.71
N GLN A 100 2.72 -13.42 6.01
CA GLN A 100 3.17 -12.18 6.63
C GLN A 100 2.82 -10.92 5.80
N PHE A 101 2.86 -11.02 4.48
CA PHE A 101 2.41 -9.94 3.60
C PHE A 101 0.89 -9.77 3.64
N ARG A 102 0.11 -10.86 3.63
CA ARG A 102 -1.36 -10.82 3.72
C ARG A 102 -1.86 -10.14 4.99
N GLU A 103 -1.21 -10.38 6.12
CA GLU A 103 -1.54 -9.69 7.39
C GLU A 103 -1.37 -8.17 7.27
N ARG A 104 -0.26 -7.73 6.67
CA ARG A 104 0.02 -6.31 6.42
C ARG A 104 -0.95 -5.72 5.40
N PHE A 105 -1.28 -6.48 4.36
CA PHE A 105 -2.27 -6.11 3.37
C PHE A 105 -3.64 -5.88 4.00
N GLU A 106 -4.15 -6.82 4.80
CA GLU A 106 -5.46 -6.71 5.44
C GLU A 106 -5.50 -5.54 6.42
N ARG A 107 -4.46 -5.36 7.23
CA ARG A 107 -4.33 -4.20 8.13
C ARG A 107 -4.35 -2.89 7.35
N THR A 108 -3.55 -2.79 6.28
CA THR A 108 -3.48 -1.57 5.45
C THR A 108 -4.80 -1.29 4.77
N LYS A 109 -5.46 -2.32 4.22
CA LYS A 109 -6.76 -2.23 3.56
C LYS A 109 -7.85 -1.74 4.52
N ALA A 110 -7.88 -2.29 5.74
CA ALA A 110 -8.85 -1.89 6.75
C ALA A 110 -8.70 -0.42 7.14
N ILE A 111 -7.48 0.03 7.43
CA ILE A 111 -7.20 1.42 7.84
C ILE A 111 -7.48 2.39 6.67
N LEU A 112 -7.07 2.04 5.45
CA LEU A 112 -7.32 2.84 4.25
C LEU A 112 -8.83 2.98 3.97
N ASN A 113 -9.60 1.89 4.07
CA ASN A 113 -11.05 1.95 3.91
C ASN A 113 -11.71 2.78 5.01
N GLY A 114 -11.23 2.71 6.26
CA GLY A 114 -11.66 3.58 7.34
C GLY A 114 -11.46 5.06 7.01
N TYR A 115 -10.29 5.42 6.47
CA TYR A 115 -10.00 6.78 6.05
C TYR A 115 -10.86 7.26 4.87
N ILE A 116 -11.07 6.40 3.86
CA ILE A 116 -11.99 6.70 2.74
C ILE A 116 -13.40 6.98 3.25
N ASN A 117 -13.89 6.15 4.18
CA ASN A 117 -15.22 6.32 4.77
C ASN A 117 -15.31 7.61 5.61
N TYR A 118 -14.25 7.97 6.33
CA TYR A 118 -14.16 9.24 7.05
C TYR A 118 -14.28 10.43 6.08
N LEU A 119 -13.45 10.47 5.03
CA LEU A 119 -13.48 11.54 4.02
C LEU A 119 -14.85 11.64 3.32
N ALA A 120 -15.49 10.50 3.05
CA ALA A 120 -16.80 10.47 2.41
C ALA A 120 -17.91 11.06 3.30
N LYS A 121 -17.78 10.93 4.64
CA LYS A 121 -18.70 11.55 5.59
C LYS A 121 -18.45 13.05 5.76
N THR A 122 -17.23 13.52 5.55
CA THR A 122 -16.90 14.97 5.53
C THR A 122 -17.65 15.73 4.43
N LYS A 123 -18.25 15.05 3.44
CA LYS A 123 -19.22 15.61 2.48
C LYS A 123 -20.46 16.25 3.14
N MET A 124 -20.75 15.93 4.40
CA MET A 124 -21.96 16.34 5.12
C MET A 124 -21.73 17.42 6.19
N MET A 125 -20.56 18.05 6.22
CA MET A 125 -20.26 19.26 7.00
C MET A 125 -19.94 20.41 6.06
#